data_AF-A0A376NJE8-F1
#
_entry.id   AF-A0A376NJE8-F1
#
_cell.length_a   1.000
_cell.length_b   1.000
_cell.length_c   1.000
_cell.angle_alpha   90.00
_cell.angle_beta   90.00
_cell.angle_gamma   90.00
#
_symmetry.space_group_name_H-M   'P 1'
#
loop_
_entity.id
_entity.type
_entity.pdbx_description
1 polymer ?
#
loop_
_entity_poly.entity_id
_entity_poly.type
_entity_poly.pdbx_seq_one_letter_code
_entity_poly.pdbx_strand_id
1 'polypeptide(L)' 'MTDDEGNIHELGTNTFGLISTQSEEEIRELVSGLTQSATGKDPEITITTWEEWNSNRK' A
#
# COMPACT_ATOMS: atom_id res chain seq x y z
N MET A 1 3.88 7.60 -6.23
CA MET A 1 4.73 7.70 -5.02
C MET A 1 6.06 8.30 -5.42
N THR A 2 6.58 9.24 -4.64
CA THR A 2 7.82 9.94 -4.99
C THR A 2 9.01 9.22 -4.37
N ASP A 3 10.07 8.99 -5.14
CA ASP A 3 11.32 8.44 -4.60
C ASP A 3 12.20 9.53 -3.95
N ASP A 4 13.32 9.12 -3.37
CA ASP A 4 14.27 10.03 -2.71
C ASP A 4 14.93 11.03 -3.67
N GLU A 5 14.91 10.77 -4.98
CA GLU A 5 15.43 11.66 -6.02
C GLU A 5 14.36 12.65 -6.51
N GLY A 6 13.13 12.56 -6.01
CA GLY A 6 12.01 13.43 -6.37
C GLY A 6 11.22 12.98 -7.59
N ASN A 7 11.49 11.78 -8.14
CA ASN A 7 10.74 11.27 -9.29
C ASN A 7 9.39 10.70 -8.85
N ILE A 8 8.34 11.05 -9.58
CA ILE A 8 6.98 10.57 -9.33
C ILE A 8 6.77 9.24 -10.06
N HIS A 9 6.36 8.21 -9.32
CA HIS A 9 6.04 6.89 -9.85
C HIS A 9 4.53 6.61 -9.84
N GLU A 10 3.98 6.27 -11.00
CA GLU A 10 2.61 5.77 -11.16
C GLU A 10 2.49 4.34 -10.63
N LEU A 11 1.61 4.12 -9.65
CA LEU A 11 1.53 2.86 -8.92
C LEU A 11 0.68 1.78 -9.63
N GLY A 12 -0.18 2.19 -10.56
CA GLY A 12 -1.11 1.28 -11.23
C GLY A 12 -2.48 1.21 -10.55
N THR A 13 -3.36 0.36 -11.09
CA THR A 13 -4.74 0.26 -10.62
C THR A 13 -4.81 -0.39 -9.24
N ASN A 14 -5.66 0.13 -8.36
CA ASN A 14 -5.87 -0.37 -6.99
C ASN A 14 -4.58 -0.49 -6.15
N THR A 15 -3.55 0.29 -6.48
CA THR A 15 -2.28 0.32 -5.74
C THR A 15 -2.05 1.72 -5.19
N PHE A 16 -1.78 1.82 -3.89
CA PHE A 16 -1.67 3.09 -3.17
C PHE A 16 -0.35 3.15 -2.41
N GLY A 17 0.27 4.33 -2.37
CA GLY A 17 1.47 4.58 -1.59
C GLY A 17 1.07 5.08 -0.21
N LEU A 18 1.70 4.52 0.83
CA LEU A 18 1.44 4.87 2.22
C LEU A 18 2.77 5.08 2.94
N ILE A 19 2.91 6.21 3.62
CA ILE A 19 4.03 6.46 4.55
C ILE A 19 3.46 6.31 5.96
N SER A 20 3.99 5.34 6.72
CA SER A 20 3.56 5.07 8.09
C SER A 20 4.73 4.52 8.92
N THR A 21 4.66 4.73 10.23
CA THR A 21 5.57 4.10 11.20
C THR A 21 5.01 2.78 11.75
N GLN A 22 3.80 2.42 11.35
CA GLN A 22 3.13 1.19 11.76
C GLN A 22 3.77 -0.03 11.11
N SER A 23 3.68 -1.17 11.79
CA SER A 23 4.04 -2.46 11.22
C SER A 23 3.08 -2.89 10.10
N GLU A 24 3.51 -3.85 9.27
CA GLU A 24 2.65 -4.40 8.22
C GLU A 24 1.33 -4.96 8.78
N GLU A 25 1.38 -5.63 9.94
CA GLU A 25 0.21 -6.21 10.59
C GLU A 25 -0.81 -5.13 10.98
N GLU A 26 -0.35 -4.06 11.63
CA GLU A 26 -1.20 -2.91 12.00
C GLU A 26 -1.80 -2.22 10.78
N ILE A 27 -1.02 -2.06 9.70
CA ILE A 27 -1.52 -1.50 8.43
C ILE A 27 -2.59 -2.43 7.84
N ARG A 28 -2.37 -3.74 7.88
CA ARG A 28 -3.31 -4.73 7.37
C ARG A 28 -4.63 -4.69 8.13
N GLU A 29 -4.57 -4.67 9.46
CA GLU A 29 -5.76 -4.54 10.31
C GLU A 29 -6.52 -3.24 10.02
N LEU A 30 -5.80 -2.11 9.92
CA LEU A 30 -6.38 -0.81 9.61
C LEU A 30 -7.11 -0.81 8.27
N VAL A 31 -6.43 -1.23 7.19
CA VAL A 31 -7.02 -1.23 5.84
C VAL A 31 -8.17 -2.22 5.73
N SER A 32 -8.08 -3.37 6.42
CA SER A 32 -9.16 -4.35 6.50
C SER A 32 -10.39 -3.75 7.16
N GLY A 33 -10.23 -3.14 8.34
CA GLY A 33 -11.33 -2.52 9.08
C GLY A 33 -12.00 -1.39 8.31
N LEU A 34 -11.22 -0.55 7.61
CA LEU A 34 -11.75 0.51 6.76
C LEU A 34 -12.55 -0.04 5.58
N THR A 35 -12.02 -1.07 4.89
CA THR A 35 -12.69 -1.65 3.73
C THR A 35 -13.98 -2.36 4.13
N GLN A 36 -13.95 -3.13 5.22
CA GLN A 36 -15.13 -3.80 5.73
C GLN A 36 -16.20 -2.79 6.17
N SER A 37 -15.80 -1.71 6.84
CA SER A 37 -16.74 -0.65 7.25
C SER A 37 -17.39 0.06 6.06
N ALA A 38 -16.62 0.31 4.99
CA ALA A 38 -17.10 1.02 3.81
C ALA A 38 -17.92 0.13 2.86
N THR A 39 -17.58 -1.16 2.76
CA THR A 39 -18.11 -2.04 1.69
C THR A 39 -18.85 -3.27 2.20
N GLY A 40 -18.74 -3.60 3.48
CA GLY A 40 -19.26 -4.83 4.08
C GLY A 40 -18.55 -6.11 3.60
N LYS A 41 -17.40 -5.99 2.94
CA LYS A 41 -16.65 -7.11 2.37
C LYS A 41 -15.27 -7.23 3.00
N ASP A 42 -14.78 -8.46 3.08
CA ASP A 42 -13.38 -8.75 3.40
C ASP A 42 -12.51 -8.43 2.17
N PRO A 43 -11.55 -7.50 2.28
CA PRO A 43 -10.65 -7.19 1.18
C PRO A 43 -9.53 -8.23 1.03
N GLU A 44 -9.09 -8.44 -0.20
CA GLU A 44 -7.78 -9.03 -0.48
C GLU A 44 -6.74 -7.90 -0.48
N ILE A 45 -5.81 -7.94 0.47
CA ILE A 45 -4.78 -6.90 0.64
C ILE A 45 -3.41 -7.55 0.51
N THR A 46 -2.59 -6.96 -0.37
CA THR A 46 -1.15 -7.22 -0.42
C THR A 46 -0.41 -5.97 0.03
N ILE A 47 0.49 -6.13 1.00
CA ILE A 47 1.37 -5.05 1.47
C ILE A 47 2.79 -5.43 1.06
N THR A 48 3.56 -4.46 0.60
CA THR A 48 4.96 -4.61 0.23
C THR A 48 5.69 -3.30 0.52
N THR A 49 6.99 -3.38 0.74
CA THR A 49 7.82 -2.18 0.92
C THR A 49 8.00 -1.44 -0.40
N TRP A 50 8.39 -0.18 -0.32
CA TRP A 50 8.75 0.61 -1.50
C TRP A 50 9.86 -0.05 -2.30
N GLU A 51 10.92 -0.49 -1.62
CA GLU A 51 12.11 -1.05 -2.27
C GLU A 51 11.77 -2.31 -3.06
N GLU A 52 10.96 -3.21 -2.50
CA GLU A 52 10.51 -4.42 -3.17
C GLU A 52 9.60 -4.11 -4.35
N TRP A 53 8.61 -3.24 -4.15
CA TRP A 53 7.69 -2.86 -5.21
C TRP A 53 8.39 -2.20 -6.39
N ASN A 54 9.34 -1.29 -6.12
CA ASN A 54 10.10 -0.59 -7.15
C ASN A 54 11.08 -1.52 -7.88
N SER A 55 11.66 -2.49 -7.17
CA SER A 55 12.57 -3.49 -7.76
C SER A 55 11.83 -4.44 -8.71
N ASN A 56 10.61 -4.88 -8.35
CA ASN A 56 9.80 -5.79 -9.14
C ASN A 56 9.20 -5.16 -10.42
N ARG A 57 9.37 -3.86 -10.63
CA ARG A 57 8.94 -3.15 -11.86
C ARG A 57 9.99 -3.19 -12.98
N LYS A 58 11.24 -3.52 -12.67
CA LYS A 58 12.35 -3.51 -13.64
C LYS A 58 12.34 -4.72 -14.56
#